data_AF-A0A241V9K9-F1
#
_entry.id   AF-A0A241V9K9-F1
#
_cell.length_a   1.000
_cell.length_b   1.000
_cell.length_c   1.000
_cell.angle_alpha   90.00
_cell.angle_beta   90.00
_cell.angle_gamma   90.00
#
_symmetry.space_group_name_H-M   'P 1'
#
loop_
_entity.id
_entity.type
_entity.pdbx_description
1 polymer ?
#
loop_
_entity_poly.entity_id
_entity_poly.type
_entity_poly.pdbx_seq_one_letter_code
_entity_poly.pdbx_strand_id
1 'polypeptide(L)'
;MYSLDKNTLLAFKQQLSQLAEDLDKPLVFVIDELDRCRPDFSIRLIERIKHFFDIPKIVLILVMNKPQLLQSVKSYYGYDSKLNGDYFEKFIDFTVHLSSGKCEKNYENIIKEQLFRIGELTNKDEVNEFYFWVLALQLEKKLNPRELVKKLNQYALLRTSENNKNLILISLMMTPLSVKHDYIRYFETIIKILSNNLYLNKRDFMKKHNLNLSFNTKFDAITDTTWVRDILKWDYKIEDFFMGSFIHEHHNIERIRDDASWKESKYIEYLSAFSISSLSKTSDFIESWMNYIKTGL
;
A
#
# COMPACT_ATOMS: atom_id res chain seq x y z
N MET A 1 -30.79 -6.48 41.45
CA MET A 1 -30.05 -6.42 40.17
C MET A 1 -29.24 -7.69 39.91
N TYR A 2 -28.39 -8.15 40.84
CA TYR A 2 -27.57 -9.39 40.66
C TYR A 2 -28.37 -10.69 40.41
N SER A 3 -29.56 -10.84 41.00
CA SER A 3 -30.40 -12.04 40.81
C SER A 3 -31.08 -12.10 39.44
N LEU A 4 -31.39 -10.95 38.85
CA LEU A 4 -32.07 -10.86 37.56
C LEU A 4 -31.13 -11.25 36.42
N ASP A 5 -29.89 -10.74 36.44
CA ASP A 5 -28.87 -11.06 35.43
C ASP A 5 -28.50 -12.56 35.42
N LYS A 6 -28.47 -13.21 36.59
CA LYS A 6 -28.16 -14.64 36.70
C LYS A 6 -29.26 -15.51 36.08
N ASN A 7 -30.52 -15.15 36.30
CA ASN A 7 -31.66 -15.85 35.71
C ASN A 7 -31.73 -15.65 34.20
N THR A 8 -31.44 -14.44 33.71
CA THR A 8 -31.36 -14.16 32.27
C THR A 8 -30.25 -14.95 31.59
N LEU A 9 -29.07 -15.04 32.22
CA LEU A 9 -27.95 -15.82 31.68
C LEU A 9 -28.29 -17.32 31.61
N LEU A 10 -28.95 -17.87 32.63
CA LEU A 10 -29.40 -19.26 32.66
C LEU A 10 -30.44 -19.54 31.58
N ALA A 11 -31.44 -18.66 31.43
CA ALA A 11 -32.46 -18.78 30.40
C ALA A 11 -31.84 -18.70 28.99
N PHE A 12 -30.92 -17.76 28.77
CA PHE A 12 -30.19 -17.66 27.51
C PHE A 12 -29.36 -18.90 27.23
N LYS A 13 -28.65 -19.43 28.25
CA LYS A 13 -27.88 -20.68 28.14
C LYS A 13 -28.77 -21.85 27.71
N GLN A 14 -29.93 -22.01 28.34
CA GLN A 14 -30.90 -23.08 27.99
C GLN A 14 -31.39 -22.96 26.56
N GLN A 15 -31.76 -21.75 26.12
CA GLN A 15 -32.19 -21.53 24.73
C GLN A 15 -31.07 -21.82 23.74
N LEU A 16 -29.85 -21.41 24.05
CA LEU A 16 -28.68 -21.66 23.21
C LEU A 16 -28.37 -23.15 23.11
N SER A 17 -28.49 -23.91 24.22
CA SER A 17 -28.31 -25.36 24.25
C SER A 17 -29.36 -26.07 23.39
N GLN A 18 -30.64 -25.70 23.54
CA GLN A 18 -31.72 -26.29 22.74
C GLN A 18 -31.53 -26.01 21.25
N LEU A 19 -31.20 -24.76 20.90
CA LEU A 19 -30.88 -24.40 19.52
C LEU A 19 -29.69 -25.20 18.97
N ALA A 20 -28.63 -25.37 19.75
CA ALA A 20 -27.46 -26.12 19.32
C ALA A 20 -27.75 -27.62 19.15
N GLU A 21 -28.62 -28.20 19.98
CA GLU A 21 -29.07 -29.59 19.86
C GLU A 21 -29.80 -29.84 18.53
N ASP A 22 -30.71 -28.93 18.16
CA ASP A 22 -31.53 -28.97 16.94
C ASP A 22 -30.71 -28.80 15.64
N LEU A 23 -29.46 -28.33 15.73
CA LEU A 23 -28.57 -28.16 14.58
C LEU A 23 -27.77 -29.44 14.27
N ASP A 24 -27.70 -29.79 12.99
CA ASP A 24 -26.86 -30.90 12.50
C ASP A 24 -25.35 -30.63 12.63
N LYS A 25 -24.97 -29.34 12.67
CA LYS A 25 -23.57 -28.88 12.74
C LYS A 25 -23.37 -27.99 13.97
N PRO A 26 -22.13 -27.90 14.49
CA PRO A 26 -21.82 -26.98 15.58
C PRO A 26 -22.16 -25.52 15.23
N LEU A 27 -22.73 -24.81 16.19
CA LEU A 27 -22.95 -23.37 16.11
C LEU A 27 -21.64 -22.64 16.42
N VAL A 28 -21.12 -21.91 15.45
CA VAL A 28 -19.84 -21.20 15.56
C VAL A 28 -20.10 -19.71 15.74
N PHE A 29 -19.63 -19.13 16.84
CA PHE A 29 -19.56 -17.68 17.00
C PHE A 29 -18.13 -17.20 16.76
N VAL A 30 -18.00 -16.19 15.89
CA VAL A 30 -16.73 -15.50 15.66
C VAL A 30 -16.83 -14.12 16.31
N ILE A 31 -15.94 -13.85 17.26
CA ILE A 31 -15.87 -12.60 18.00
C ILE A 31 -14.57 -11.91 17.61
N ASP A 32 -14.69 -10.85 16.81
CA ASP A 32 -13.55 -10.08 16.29
C ASP A 32 -13.37 -8.74 17.02
N GLU A 33 -12.19 -8.16 16.90
CA GLU A 33 -11.80 -6.84 17.42
C GLU A 33 -11.84 -6.69 18.94
N LEU A 34 -11.62 -7.79 19.68
CA LEU A 34 -11.57 -7.78 21.16
C LEU A 34 -10.49 -6.83 21.70
N ASP A 35 -9.36 -6.69 21.02
CA ASP A 35 -8.27 -5.78 21.37
C ASP A 35 -8.56 -4.30 21.07
N ARG A 36 -9.64 -3.99 20.33
CA ARG A 36 -10.07 -2.60 20.06
C ARG A 36 -11.13 -2.08 21.03
N CYS A 37 -11.76 -2.99 21.78
CA CYS A 37 -12.69 -2.61 22.83
C CYS A 37 -11.94 -1.97 24.01
N ARG A 38 -12.68 -1.26 24.88
CA ARG A 38 -12.10 -0.77 26.13
C ARG A 38 -11.56 -1.97 26.93
N PRO A 39 -10.36 -1.88 27.52
CA PRO A 39 -9.73 -2.97 28.28
C PRO A 39 -10.68 -3.68 29.26
N ASP A 40 -11.45 -2.93 30.03
CA ASP A 40 -12.40 -3.46 31.02
C ASP A 40 -13.53 -4.28 30.37
N PHE A 41 -14.00 -3.83 29.21
CA PHE A 41 -15.10 -4.48 28.50
C PHE A 41 -14.65 -5.80 27.89
N SER A 42 -13.50 -5.82 27.21
CA SER A 42 -12.97 -7.02 26.57
C SER A 42 -12.72 -8.15 27.58
N ILE A 43 -12.16 -7.82 28.74
CA ILE A 43 -11.87 -8.80 29.78
C ILE A 43 -13.17 -9.33 30.40
N ARG A 44 -14.10 -8.44 30.75
CA ARG A 44 -15.42 -8.85 31.27
C ARG A 44 -16.23 -9.66 30.27
N LEU A 45 -16.09 -9.38 28.97
CA LEU A 45 -16.74 -10.14 27.91
C LEU A 45 -16.21 -11.58 27.90
N ILE A 46 -14.89 -11.78 27.89
CA ILE A 46 -14.27 -13.11 27.96
C ILE A 46 -14.69 -13.85 29.24
N GLU A 47 -14.68 -13.15 30.39
CA GLU A 47 -15.12 -13.70 31.67
C GLU A 47 -16.60 -14.12 31.70
N ARG A 48 -17.46 -13.44 30.93
CA ARG A 48 -18.89 -13.79 30.82
C ARG A 48 -19.11 -14.94 29.86
N ILE A 49 -18.40 -14.93 28.74
CA ILE A 49 -18.55 -15.93 27.68
C ILE A 49 -18.15 -17.33 28.19
N LYS A 50 -17.24 -17.42 29.17
CA LYS A 50 -16.82 -18.69 29.78
C LYS A 50 -17.97 -19.58 30.25
N HIS A 51 -19.11 -18.98 30.61
CA HIS A 51 -20.28 -19.72 31.09
C HIS A 51 -21.03 -20.50 29.99
N PHE A 52 -20.64 -20.30 28.73
CA PHE A 52 -21.19 -20.97 27.55
C PHE A 52 -20.22 -22.00 26.95
N PHE A 53 -19.00 -22.14 27.47
CA PHE A 53 -17.98 -23.05 26.93
C PHE A 53 -18.34 -24.53 27.08
N ASP A 54 -19.19 -24.85 28.06
CA ASP A 54 -19.64 -26.21 28.39
C ASP A 54 -20.89 -26.64 27.62
N ILE A 55 -21.42 -25.81 26.71
CA ILE A 55 -22.56 -26.18 25.88
C ILE A 55 -22.08 -27.06 24.72
N PRO A 56 -22.57 -28.31 24.60
CA PRO A 56 -22.25 -29.16 23.46
C PRO A 56 -22.64 -28.50 22.13
N LYS A 57 -21.88 -28.79 21.08
CA LYS A 57 -22.07 -28.23 19.73
C LYS A 57 -21.94 -26.70 19.61
N ILE A 58 -21.37 -26.01 20.59
CA ILE A 58 -21.03 -24.58 20.48
C ILE A 58 -19.51 -24.42 20.37
N VAL A 59 -19.08 -23.63 19.39
CA VAL A 59 -17.68 -23.28 19.16
C VAL A 59 -17.55 -21.76 19.18
N LEU A 60 -16.58 -21.26 19.94
CA LEU A 60 -16.32 -19.83 20.08
C LEU A 60 -14.92 -19.53 19.56
N ILE A 61 -14.84 -18.69 18.54
CA ILE A 61 -13.59 -18.25 17.93
C ILE A 61 -13.36 -16.81 18.36
N LEU A 62 -12.34 -16.60 19.19
CA LEU A 62 -11.92 -15.27 19.65
C LEU A 62 -10.76 -14.77 18.79
N VAL A 63 -11.00 -13.72 18.00
CA VAL A 63 -9.97 -13.07 17.19
C VAL A 63 -9.44 -11.86 17.98
N MET A 64 -8.14 -11.87 18.30
CA MET A 64 -7.52 -10.85 19.14
C MET A 64 -6.04 -10.68 18.86
N ASN A 65 -5.53 -9.46 19.08
CA ASN A 65 -4.11 -9.24 19.33
C ASN A 65 -3.74 -9.63 20.78
N LYS A 66 -3.39 -10.91 20.98
CA LYS A 66 -3.12 -11.49 22.31
C LYS A 66 -2.09 -10.69 23.14
N PRO A 67 -0.92 -10.28 22.62
CA PRO A 67 0.01 -9.43 23.36
C PRO A 67 -0.57 -8.11 23.86
N GLN A 68 -1.36 -7.41 23.04
CA GLN A 68 -2.00 -6.14 23.43
C GLN A 68 -3.06 -6.36 24.51
N LEU A 69 -3.82 -7.45 24.41
CA LEU A 69 -4.84 -7.77 25.39
C LEU A 69 -4.23 -8.21 26.74
N LEU A 70 -3.11 -8.94 26.73
CA LEU A 70 -2.35 -9.26 27.95
C LEU A 70 -1.80 -7.99 28.63
N GLN A 71 -1.32 -7.03 27.85
CA GLN A 71 -0.90 -5.73 28.39
C GLN A 71 -2.08 -4.98 29.04
N SER A 72 -3.26 -5.06 28.43
CA SER A 72 -4.49 -4.48 28.98
C SER A 72 -4.89 -5.14 30.31
N VAL A 73 -4.79 -6.47 30.42
CA VAL A 73 -5.00 -7.22 31.67
C VAL A 73 -4.01 -6.78 32.75
N LYS A 74 -2.72 -6.65 32.41
CA LYS A 74 -1.69 -6.18 33.34
C LYS A 74 -1.98 -4.78 33.86
N SER A 75 -2.33 -3.86 32.97
CA SER A 75 -2.63 -2.46 33.35
C SER A 75 -3.90 -2.33 34.19
N TYR A 76 -4.93 -3.13 33.93
CA TYR A 76 -6.22 -3.02 34.61
C TYR A 76 -6.28 -3.82 35.93
N TYR A 77 -5.73 -5.03 35.96
CA TYR A 77 -5.81 -5.94 37.11
C TYR A 77 -4.48 -6.09 37.87
N GLY A 78 -3.39 -5.48 37.40
CA GLY A 78 -2.05 -5.70 37.96
C GLY A 78 -1.49 -7.11 37.71
N TYR A 79 -2.16 -7.93 36.90
CA TYR A 79 -1.77 -9.30 36.62
C TYR A 79 -0.69 -9.36 35.55
N ASP A 80 0.54 -9.69 35.95
CA ASP A 80 1.64 -9.87 34.99
C ASP A 80 1.69 -11.31 34.47
N SER A 81 1.22 -11.52 33.24
CA SER A 81 1.25 -12.83 32.60
C SER A 81 2.65 -13.36 32.32
N LYS A 82 3.70 -12.52 32.36
CA LYS A 82 5.09 -13.01 32.28
C LYS A 82 5.55 -13.68 33.58
N LEU A 83 4.96 -13.31 34.72
CA LEU A 83 5.33 -13.82 36.04
C LEU A 83 4.37 -14.93 36.51
N ASN A 84 3.09 -14.82 36.15
CA ASN A 84 2.01 -15.65 36.71
C ASN A 84 1.42 -16.65 35.69
N GLY A 85 1.99 -16.74 34.49
CA GLY A 85 1.44 -17.54 33.40
C GLY A 85 0.34 -16.82 32.62
N ASP A 86 0.01 -17.35 31.45
CA ASP A 86 -0.92 -16.74 30.51
C ASP A 86 -2.34 -16.64 31.10
N TYR A 87 -2.86 -15.41 31.20
CA TYR A 87 -4.19 -15.18 31.76
C TYR A 87 -5.28 -15.86 30.90
N PHE A 88 -5.07 -15.93 29.58
CA PHE A 88 -6.08 -16.43 28.65
C PHE A 88 -6.13 -17.96 28.53
N GLU A 89 -5.13 -18.69 29.02
CA GLU A 89 -5.17 -20.16 29.08
C GLU A 89 -6.32 -20.68 29.96
N LYS A 90 -6.86 -19.85 30.86
CA LYS A 90 -8.06 -20.17 31.64
C LYS A 90 -9.35 -20.20 30.81
N PHE A 91 -9.33 -19.63 29.62
CA PHE A 91 -10.52 -19.41 28.79
C PHE A 91 -10.37 -19.93 27.36
N ILE A 92 -9.17 -20.29 26.92
CA ILE A 92 -8.87 -20.66 25.54
C ILE A 92 -8.32 -22.09 25.54
N ASP A 93 -9.06 -23.02 24.94
CA ASP A 93 -8.65 -24.43 24.83
C ASP A 93 -7.41 -24.60 23.94
N PHE A 94 -7.35 -23.88 22.82
CA PHE A 94 -6.19 -23.85 21.94
C PHE A 94 -6.11 -22.53 21.18
N THR A 95 -4.88 -22.13 20.83
CA THR A 95 -4.60 -20.91 20.07
C THR A 95 -4.12 -21.27 18.67
N VAL A 96 -4.75 -20.69 17.64
CA VAL A 96 -4.27 -20.77 16.26
C VAL A 96 -3.59 -19.45 15.92
N HIS A 97 -2.31 -19.50 15.57
CA HIS A 97 -1.59 -18.32 15.10
C HIS A 97 -1.83 -18.15 13.60
N LEU A 98 -2.46 -17.03 13.23
CA LEU A 98 -2.50 -16.61 11.83
C LEU A 98 -1.08 -16.26 11.40
N SER A 99 -0.47 -17.08 10.56
CA SER A 99 0.85 -16.79 10.02
C SER A 99 0.76 -15.48 9.24
N SER A 100 1.61 -14.51 9.56
CA SER A 100 1.93 -13.39 8.66
C SER A 100 2.81 -13.85 7.50
N GLY A 101 2.58 -15.09 7.02
CA GLY A 101 3.39 -15.77 6.04
C GLY A 101 3.69 -14.83 4.89
N LYS A 102 4.87 -15.01 4.30
CA LYS A 102 5.22 -14.40 3.02
C LYS A 102 4.27 -14.96 1.93
N CYS A 103 2.97 -14.67 2.01
CA CYS A 103 2.27 -14.35 0.79
C CYS A 103 3.15 -13.28 0.18
N GLU A 104 3.82 -13.60 -0.93
CA GLU A 104 4.29 -12.58 -1.85
C GLU A 104 3.10 -11.66 -2.01
N LYS A 105 3.16 -10.52 -1.31
CA LYS A 105 2.03 -9.62 -1.24
C LYS A 105 1.79 -9.28 -2.69
N ASN A 106 0.65 -9.72 -3.21
CA ASN A 106 0.32 -9.50 -4.61
C ASN A 106 -0.07 -8.03 -4.75
N TYR A 107 0.97 -7.18 -4.69
CA TYR A 107 0.84 -5.73 -4.78
C TYR A 107 0.28 -5.35 -6.14
N GLU A 108 0.50 -6.15 -7.18
CA GLU A 108 -0.14 -5.97 -8.48
C GLU A 108 -1.66 -6.00 -8.36
N ASN A 109 -2.23 -7.03 -7.72
CA ASN A 109 -3.68 -7.12 -7.51
C ASN A 109 -4.20 -5.99 -6.61
N ILE A 110 -3.46 -5.64 -5.55
CA ILE A 110 -3.85 -4.54 -4.66
C ILE A 110 -3.87 -3.21 -5.44
N ILE A 111 -2.82 -2.93 -6.23
CA ILE A 111 -2.70 -1.71 -7.02
C ILE A 111 -3.80 -1.70 -8.09
N LYS A 112 -3.95 -2.76 -8.89
CA LYS A 112 -5.01 -2.85 -9.92
C LYS A 112 -6.40 -2.62 -9.34
N GLU A 113 -6.71 -3.29 -8.23
CA GLU A 113 -7.99 -3.12 -7.54
C GLU A 113 -8.20 -1.67 -7.08
N GLN A 114 -7.19 -1.05 -6.47
CA GLN A 114 -7.32 0.33 -5.99
C GLN A 114 -7.38 1.34 -7.14
N LEU A 115 -6.53 1.22 -8.15
CA LEU A 115 -6.49 2.11 -9.31
C LEU A 115 -7.81 2.05 -10.10
N PHE A 116 -8.41 0.88 -10.24
CA PHE A 116 -9.76 0.74 -10.78
C PHE A 116 -10.80 1.47 -9.91
N ARG A 117 -10.77 1.29 -8.58
CA ARG A 117 -11.72 1.95 -7.66
C ARG A 117 -11.65 3.47 -7.71
N ILE A 118 -10.45 4.04 -7.87
CA ILE A 118 -10.27 5.49 -7.97
C ILE A 118 -10.41 6.02 -9.41
N GLY A 119 -10.67 5.15 -10.38
CA GLY A 119 -10.92 5.50 -11.78
C GLY A 119 -9.66 5.87 -12.58
N GLU A 120 -8.48 5.43 -12.16
CA GLU A 120 -7.24 5.54 -12.96
C GLU A 120 -7.13 4.43 -14.02
N LEU A 121 -7.81 3.30 -13.81
CA LEU A 121 -7.94 2.20 -14.76
C LEU A 121 -9.42 1.99 -15.11
N THR A 122 -9.71 1.70 -16.39
CA THR A 122 -11.11 1.48 -16.82
C THR A 122 -11.61 0.09 -16.42
N ASN A 123 -10.70 -0.88 -16.30
CA ASN A 123 -10.96 -2.24 -15.82
C ASN A 123 -9.70 -2.82 -15.14
N LYS A 124 -9.82 -4.01 -14.53
CA LYS A 124 -8.74 -4.62 -13.73
C LYS A 124 -7.66 -5.31 -14.56
N ASP A 125 -7.92 -5.57 -15.84
CA ASP A 125 -6.98 -6.24 -16.74
C ASP A 125 -6.10 -5.23 -17.48
N GLU A 126 -6.57 -4.00 -17.62
CA GLU A 126 -5.82 -2.89 -18.17
C GLU A 126 -4.65 -2.43 -17.29
N VAL A 127 -3.63 -1.90 -17.97
CA VAL A 127 -2.47 -1.26 -17.37
C VAL A 127 -2.13 -0.01 -18.18
N ASN A 128 -1.57 0.99 -17.51
CA ASN A 128 -1.08 2.23 -18.10
C ASN A 128 0.26 2.61 -17.44
N GLU A 129 0.87 3.72 -17.89
CA GLU A 129 2.12 4.21 -17.28
C GLU A 129 1.98 4.40 -15.76
N PHE A 130 0.86 4.97 -15.30
CA PHE A 130 0.60 5.23 -13.88
C PHE A 130 0.65 3.95 -13.04
N TYR A 131 0.05 2.85 -13.52
CA TYR A 131 0.13 1.54 -12.87
C TYR A 131 1.57 1.07 -12.67
N PHE A 132 2.37 1.07 -13.75
CA PHE A 132 3.77 0.64 -13.67
C PHE A 132 4.58 1.55 -12.75
N TRP A 133 4.33 2.85 -12.84
CA TRP A 133 5.00 3.83 -12.00
C TRP A 133 4.73 3.61 -10.50
N VAL A 134 3.46 3.39 -10.13
CA VAL A 134 3.05 3.04 -8.76
C VAL A 134 3.66 1.71 -8.30
N LEU A 135 3.71 0.71 -9.19
CA LEU A 135 4.33 -0.58 -8.89
C LEU A 135 5.81 -0.41 -8.53
N ALA A 136 6.55 0.39 -9.30
CA ALA A 136 7.96 0.64 -9.02
C ALA A 136 8.19 1.46 -7.75
N LEU A 137 7.36 2.49 -7.50
CA LEU A 137 7.37 3.22 -6.24
C LEU A 137 7.12 2.28 -5.05
N GLN A 138 6.20 1.32 -5.19
CA GLN A 138 5.91 0.34 -4.15
C GLN A 138 7.06 -0.65 -3.94
N LEU A 139 7.75 -1.08 -5.00
CA LEU A 139 8.94 -1.94 -4.91
C LEU A 139 10.10 -1.24 -4.17
N GLU A 140 10.24 0.07 -4.35
CA GLU A 140 11.23 0.89 -3.66
C GLU A 140 10.84 1.14 -2.19
N LYS A 141 9.61 1.59 -1.94
CA LYS A 141 9.14 1.99 -0.59
C LYS A 141 8.79 0.81 0.32
N LYS A 142 8.35 -0.31 -0.25
CA LYS A 142 7.93 -1.53 0.48
C LYS A 142 6.85 -1.27 1.54
N LEU A 143 5.88 -0.40 1.24
CA LEU A 143 4.77 -0.08 2.15
C LEU A 143 3.94 -1.34 2.45
N ASN A 144 3.32 -1.40 3.63
CA ASN A 144 2.32 -2.45 3.86
C ASN A 144 1.05 -2.19 3.02
N PRO A 145 0.21 -3.21 2.75
CA PRO A 145 -0.99 -3.05 1.91
C PRO A 145 -1.91 -1.90 2.36
N ARG A 146 -2.10 -1.72 3.67
CA ARG A 146 -2.98 -0.67 4.20
C ARG A 146 -2.37 0.72 3.98
N GLU A 147 -1.07 0.88 4.14
CA GLU A 147 -0.35 2.12 3.85
C GLU A 147 -0.39 2.47 2.37
N LEU A 148 -0.18 1.50 1.49
CA LEU A 148 -0.26 1.69 0.04
C LEU A 148 -1.65 2.16 -0.38
N VAL A 149 -2.71 1.47 0.07
CA VAL A 149 -4.10 1.87 -0.20
C VAL A 149 -4.37 3.28 0.32
N LYS A 150 -3.89 3.62 1.53
CA LYS A 150 -4.04 4.97 2.09
C LYS A 150 -3.36 6.03 1.22
N LYS A 151 -2.16 5.76 0.70
CA LYS A 151 -1.43 6.67 -0.19
C LYS A 151 -2.15 6.86 -1.53
N LEU A 152 -2.68 5.79 -2.12
CA LEU A 152 -3.47 5.87 -3.35
C LEU A 152 -4.79 6.63 -3.15
N ASN A 153 -5.45 6.46 -2.02
CA ASN A 153 -6.65 7.24 -1.68
C ASN A 153 -6.34 8.72 -1.48
N GLN A 154 -5.23 9.04 -0.81
CA GLN A 154 -4.76 10.43 -0.68
C GLN A 154 -4.46 11.04 -2.05
N TYR A 155 -3.81 10.27 -2.95
CA TYR A 155 -3.56 10.70 -4.32
C TYR A 155 -4.88 10.99 -5.05
N ALA A 156 -5.88 10.10 -4.94
CA ALA A 156 -7.17 10.29 -5.60
C ALA A 156 -7.91 11.57 -5.15
N LEU A 157 -7.67 12.04 -3.92
CA LEU A 157 -8.21 13.31 -3.41
C LEU A 157 -7.44 14.54 -3.91
N LEU A 158 -6.16 14.38 -4.22
CA LEU A 158 -5.25 15.46 -4.63
C LEU A 158 -4.97 15.48 -6.13
N ARG A 159 -5.48 14.51 -6.90
CA ARG A 159 -5.18 14.43 -8.32
C ARG A 159 -5.76 15.64 -9.07
N THR A 160 -5.02 16.09 -10.06
CA THR A 160 -5.42 17.13 -11.00
C THR A 160 -6.13 16.51 -12.20
N SER A 161 -6.66 17.35 -13.10
CA SER A 161 -7.20 16.90 -14.40
C SER A 161 -6.12 16.40 -15.36
N GLU A 162 -4.84 16.71 -15.09
CA GLU A 162 -3.72 16.44 -15.98
C GLU A 162 -2.94 15.19 -15.54
N ASN A 163 -2.92 14.15 -16.38
CA ASN A 163 -2.26 12.87 -16.08
C ASN A 163 -0.76 13.02 -15.81
N ASN A 164 -0.07 13.88 -16.55
CA ASN A 164 1.37 14.10 -16.39
C ASN A 164 1.70 14.73 -15.03
N LYS A 165 0.88 15.67 -14.56
CA LYS A 165 1.02 16.26 -13.22
C LYS A 165 0.77 15.20 -12.15
N ASN A 166 -0.18 14.30 -12.39
CA ASN A 166 -0.54 13.24 -11.45
C ASN A 166 0.57 12.20 -11.26
N LEU A 167 1.36 11.90 -12.30
CA LEU A 167 2.58 11.08 -12.19
C LEU A 167 3.62 11.75 -11.28
N ILE A 168 3.81 13.07 -11.39
CA ILE A 168 4.71 13.83 -10.51
C ILE A 168 4.17 13.82 -9.07
N LEU A 169 2.88 14.08 -8.89
CA LEU A 169 2.22 14.08 -7.59
C LEU A 169 2.44 12.77 -6.83
N ILE A 170 2.10 11.62 -7.43
CA ILE A 170 2.24 10.33 -6.75
C ILE A 170 3.71 10.02 -6.43
N SER A 171 4.61 10.43 -7.32
CA SER A 171 6.06 10.30 -7.08
C SER A 171 6.43 11.05 -5.81
N LEU A 172 6.15 12.34 -5.72
CA LEU A 172 6.51 13.19 -4.59
C LEU A 172 5.80 12.78 -3.28
N MET A 173 4.57 12.27 -3.36
CA MET A 173 3.83 11.74 -2.20
C MET A 173 4.47 10.47 -1.61
N MET A 174 5.14 9.70 -2.45
CA MET A 174 5.83 8.47 -2.08
C MET A 174 7.33 8.70 -1.83
N THR A 175 7.95 9.76 -2.35
CA THR A 175 9.38 10.10 -2.15
C THR A 175 9.74 10.27 -0.67
N PRO A 176 10.88 9.72 -0.21
CA PRO A 176 11.34 9.93 1.16
C PRO A 176 11.85 11.37 1.36
N LEU A 177 11.69 11.91 2.58
CA LEU A 177 11.99 13.31 2.86
C LEU A 177 13.45 13.74 2.58
N SER A 178 14.38 12.80 2.61
CA SER A 178 15.82 13.04 2.39
C SER A 178 16.19 13.35 0.94
N VAL A 179 15.34 13.02 -0.03
CA VAL A 179 15.66 13.13 -1.48
C VAL A 179 14.93 14.31 -2.13
N LYS A 180 14.32 15.19 -1.34
CA LYS A 180 13.48 16.28 -1.83
C LYS A 180 14.19 17.27 -2.76
N HIS A 181 15.48 17.50 -2.57
CA HIS A 181 16.26 18.42 -3.40
C HIS A 181 16.86 17.76 -4.66
N ASP A 182 16.75 16.43 -4.80
CA ASP A 182 17.30 15.66 -5.93
C ASP A 182 16.24 14.67 -6.47
N TYR A 183 15.07 15.21 -6.79
CA TYR A 183 13.92 14.44 -7.25
C TYR A 183 14.16 13.77 -8.61
N ILE A 184 14.98 14.36 -9.48
CA ILE A 184 15.36 13.77 -10.77
C ILE A 184 16.08 12.45 -10.55
N ARG A 185 17.10 12.42 -9.69
CA ARG A 185 17.83 11.19 -9.36
C ARG A 185 16.94 10.14 -8.69
N TYR A 186 15.97 10.58 -7.90
CA TYR A 186 14.95 9.66 -7.38
C TYR A 186 14.13 9.04 -8.52
N PHE A 187 13.64 9.83 -9.47
CA PHE A 187 12.87 9.32 -10.60
C PHE A 187 13.71 8.38 -11.48
N GLU A 188 15.00 8.67 -11.68
CA GLU A 188 15.94 7.75 -12.36
C GLU A 188 16.07 6.42 -11.62
N THR A 189 16.09 6.45 -10.29
CA THR A 189 16.10 5.23 -9.46
C THR A 189 14.82 4.43 -9.67
N ILE A 190 13.66 5.08 -9.78
CA ILE A 190 12.39 4.40 -10.06
C ILE A 190 12.37 3.80 -11.47
N ILE A 191 12.86 4.51 -12.50
CA ILE A 191 13.02 3.95 -13.86
C ILE A 191 13.94 2.73 -13.85
N LYS A 192 15.05 2.79 -13.10
CA LYS A 192 15.96 1.66 -12.97
C LYS A 192 15.29 0.45 -12.30
N ILE A 193 14.44 0.68 -11.29
CA ILE A 193 13.65 -0.38 -10.67
C ILE A 193 12.68 -0.97 -11.69
N LEU A 194 11.97 -0.16 -12.49
CA LEU A 194 11.13 -0.66 -13.58
C LEU A 194 11.92 -1.52 -14.57
N SER A 195 13.04 -0.99 -15.07
CA SER A 195 13.93 -1.65 -16.03
C SER A 195 14.33 -3.04 -15.56
N ASN A 196 14.68 -3.18 -14.28
CA ASN A 196 15.13 -4.45 -13.69
C ASN A 196 14.00 -5.45 -13.41
N ASN A 197 12.76 -5.00 -13.25
CA ASN A 197 11.64 -5.86 -12.83
C ASN A 197 10.68 -6.21 -13.97
N LEU A 198 10.60 -5.41 -15.04
CA LEU A 198 9.68 -5.68 -16.15
C LEU A 198 10.14 -6.83 -17.05
N TYR A 199 11.44 -6.96 -17.30
CA TYR A 199 11.96 -8.04 -18.15
C TYR A 199 13.40 -8.41 -17.81
N LEU A 200 13.65 -9.70 -17.56
CA LEU A 200 14.96 -10.20 -17.11
C LEU A 200 16.01 -10.27 -18.23
N ASN A 201 15.61 -10.48 -19.50
CA ASN A 201 16.55 -10.68 -20.61
C ASN A 201 16.23 -9.82 -21.84
N LYS A 202 17.03 -8.77 -22.07
CA LYS A 202 16.87 -7.88 -23.23
C LYS A 202 16.90 -8.61 -24.57
N ARG A 203 17.68 -9.69 -24.71
CA ARG A 203 17.82 -10.43 -25.97
C ARG A 203 16.55 -11.18 -26.35
N ASP A 204 15.88 -11.78 -25.38
CA ASP A 204 14.68 -12.58 -25.63
C ASP A 204 13.50 -11.68 -26.02
N PHE A 205 13.37 -10.51 -25.39
CA PHE A 205 12.41 -9.48 -25.78
C PHE A 205 12.64 -8.97 -27.20
N MET A 206 13.89 -8.66 -27.57
CA MET A 206 14.20 -8.17 -28.92
C MET A 206 13.87 -9.23 -29.98
N LYS A 207 14.16 -10.51 -29.70
CA LYS A 207 13.75 -11.62 -30.57
C LYS A 207 12.23 -11.75 -30.66
N LYS A 208 11.52 -11.69 -29.53
CA LYS A 208 10.06 -11.78 -29.45
C LYS A 208 9.38 -10.77 -30.37
N HIS A 209 9.89 -9.54 -30.43
CA HIS A 209 9.34 -8.43 -31.20
C HIS A 209 10.04 -8.19 -32.54
N ASN A 210 10.92 -9.09 -32.98
CA ASN A 210 11.70 -8.96 -34.22
C ASN A 210 12.47 -7.63 -34.36
N LEU A 211 12.99 -7.12 -33.25
CA LEU A 211 13.75 -5.88 -33.20
C LEU A 211 15.22 -6.17 -33.51
N ASN A 212 15.70 -5.65 -34.64
CA ASN A 212 17.12 -5.75 -35.01
C ASN A 212 17.91 -4.62 -34.34
N LEU A 213 18.95 -4.97 -33.59
CA LEU A 213 19.97 -3.99 -33.20
C LEU A 213 20.78 -3.62 -34.43
N SER A 214 20.87 -2.32 -34.70
CA SER A 214 21.89 -1.81 -35.61
C SER A 214 23.27 -2.28 -35.14
N PHE A 215 24.11 -2.71 -36.09
CA PHE A 215 25.47 -3.22 -35.86
C PHE A 215 26.37 -2.29 -35.00
N ASN A 216 25.98 -1.03 -34.80
CA ASN A 216 26.75 -0.02 -34.05
C ASN A 216 26.29 0.23 -32.60
N THR A 217 25.10 -0.22 -32.19
CA THR A 217 24.63 -0.05 -30.79
C THR A 217 24.88 -1.33 -30.01
N LYS A 218 25.88 -1.33 -29.13
CA LYS A 218 26.09 -2.43 -28.17
C LYS A 218 24.83 -2.56 -27.29
N PHE A 219 24.38 -3.78 -27.01
CA PHE A 219 23.23 -4.07 -26.13
C PHE A 219 23.32 -3.33 -24.78
N ASP A 220 24.54 -3.17 -24.25
CA ASP A 220 24.81 -2.49 -22.98
C ASP A 220 24.65 -0.97 -23.04
N ALA A 221 24.48 -0.38 -24.23
CA ALA A 221 24.31 1.06 -24.42
C ALA A 221 22.85 1.53 -24.32
N ILE A 222 21.87 0.61 -24.25
CA ILE A 222 20.45 0.96 -24.09
C ILE A 222 20.22 1.45 -22.66
N THR A 223 19.85 2.72 -22.51
CA THR A 223 19.52 3.33 -21.23
C THR A 223 18.26 2.70 -20.62
N ASP A 224 18.15 2.72 -19.29
CA ASP A 224 16.98 2.19 -18.57
C ASP A 224 15.68 2.84 -19.05
N THR A 225 15.70 4.15 -19.33
CA THR A 225 14.55 4.90 -19.86
C THR A 225 14.09 4.38 -21.23
N THR A 226 15.02 4.18 -22.16
CA THR A 226 14.72 3.66 -23.50
C THR A 226 14.15 2.25 -23.39
N TRP A 227 14.75 1.44 -22.50
CA TRP A 227 14.34 0.07 -22.27
C TRP A 227 12.91 -0.05 -21.74
N VAL A 228 12.58 0.73 -20.69
CA VAL A 228 11.22 0.75 -20.13
C VAL A 228 10.21 1.21 -21.18
N ARG A 229 10.51 2.31 -21.91
CA ARG A 229 9.64 2.81 -22.98
C ARG A 229 9.34 1.73 -24.02
N ASP A 230 10.38 1.03 -24.49
CA ASP A 230 10.21 0.02 -25.53
C ASP A 230 9.38 -1.18 -25.02
N ILE A 231 9.57 -1.61 -23.76
CA ILE A 231 8.71 -2.64 -23.14
C ILE A 231 7.26 -2.17 -23.06
N LEU A 232 7.01 -0.98 -22.52
CA LEU A 232 5.67 -0.42 -22.38
C LEU A 232 4.95 -0.34 -23.72
N LYS A 233 5.66 0.09 -24.77
CA LYS A 233 5.13 0.16 -26.13
C LYS A 233 4.80 -1.22 -26.70
N TRP A 234 5.76 -2.14 -26.72
CA TRP A 234 5.61 -3.39 -27.46
C TRP A 234 4.84 -4.48 -26.73
N ASP A 235 5.00 -4.60 -25.39
CA ASP A 235 4.29 -5.62 -24.61
C ASP A 235 2.91 -5.13 -24.12
N TYR A 236 2.76 -3.83 -23.86
CA TYR A 236 1.57 -3.28 -23.21
C TYR A 236 0.81 -2.23 -24.04
N LYS A 237 1.29 -1.90 -25.25
CA LYS A 237 0.67 -0.90 -26.16
C LYS A 237 0.54 0.49 -25.54
N ILE A 238 1.45 0.82 -24.61
CA ILE A 238 1.56 2.15 -23.99
C ILE A 238 2.61 2.94 -24.78
N GLU A 239 2.15 3.79 -25.69
CA GLU A 239 3.01 4.55 -26.61
C GLU A 239 3.80 5.66 -25.90
N ASP A 240 3.17 6.33 -24.94
CA ASP A 240 3.76 7.45 -24.22
C ASP A 240 4.37 6.97 -22.89
N PHE A 241 5.64 7.33 -22.67
CA PHE A 241 6.31 7.20 -21.37
C PHE A 241 6.74 8.59 -20.90
N PHE A 242 5.81 9.27 -20.22
CA PHE A 242 5.99 10.63 -19.74
C PHE A 242 7.19 10.75 -18.82
N MET A 243 7.32 9.89 -17.79
CA MET A 243 8.42 10.00 -16.82
C MET A 243 9.79 9.85 -17.47
N GLY A 244 9.89 9.01 -18.51
CA GLY A 244 11.09 8.90 -19.30
C GLY A 244 11.41 10.16 -20.10
N SER A 245 10.40 10.72 -20.76
CA SER A 245 10.52 11.98 -21.51
C SER A 245 10.86 13.15 -20.58
N PHE A 246 10.31 13.14 -19.37
CA PHE A 246 10.51 14.17 -18.37
C PHE A 246 11.97 14.26 -17.90
N ILE A 247 12.59 13.10 -17.64
CA ILE A 247 14.00 13.02 -17.26
C ILE A 247 14.91 13.30 -18.47
N HIS A 248 14.51 12.87 -19.67
CA HIS A 248 15.27 13.14 -20.88
C HIS A 248 15.44 14.64 -21.13
N GLU A 249 14.35 15.41 -20.95
CA GLU A 249 14.39 16.86 -21.18
C GLU A 249 15.26 17.58 -20.13
N HIS A 250 15.23 17.14 -18.88
CA HIS A 250 16.19 17.62 -17.87
C HIS A 250 17.64 17.44 -18.32
N HIS A 251 18.02 16.23 -18.78
CA HIS A 251 19.38 15.98 -19.26
C HIS A 251 19.74 16.78 -20.51
N ASN A 252 18.77 17.07 -21.39
CA ASN A 252 18.98 17.91 -22.56
C ASN A 252 19.34 19.34 -22.14
N ILE A 253 18.57 19.93 -21.23
CA ILE A 253 18.84 21.29 -20.72
C ILE A 253 20.19 21.35 -19.99
N GLU A 254 20.53 20.34 -19.17
CA GLU A 254 21.85 20.28 -18.50
C GLU A 254 23.02 20.24 -19.48
N ARG A 255 22.87 19.52 -20.60
CA ARG A 255 23.95 19.32 -21.59
C ARG A 255 24.27 20.55 -22.43
N ILE A 256 23.31 21.45 -22.61
CA ILE A 256 23.51 22.67 -23.40
C ILE A 256 24.56 23.53 -22.70
N ARG A 257 25.58 23.95 -23.45
CA ARG A 257 26.64 24.84 -22.95
C ARG A 257 26.17 26.28 -23.10
N ASP A 258 25.41 26.74 -22.13
CA ASP A 258 24.96 28.14 -22.00
C ASP A 258 25.13 28.63 -20.56
N ASP A 259 24.87 29.91 -20.34
CA ASP A 259 24.96 30.53 -19.02
C ASP A 259 23.86 30.03 -18.06
N ALA A 260 24.11 30.20 -16.75
CA ALA A 260 23.21 29.68 -15.72
C ALA A 260 21.81 30.30 -15.78
N SER A 261 21.71 31.57 -16.20
CA SER A 261 20.45 32.30 -16.29
C SER A 261 19.57 31.78 -17.43
N TRP A 262 20.17 31.47 -18.59
CA TRP A 262 19.46 30.85 -19.70
C TRP A 262 18.93 29.46 -19.30
N LYS A 263 19.76 28.64 -18.65
CA LYS A 263 19.33 27.31 -18.19
C LYS A 263 18.18 27.39 -17.20
N GLU A 264 18.26 28.28 -16.22
CA GLU A 264 17.20 28.48 -15.24
C GLU A 264 15.89 28.89 -15.92
N SER A 265 15.95 29.83 -16.87
CA SER A 265 14.77 30.28 -17.63
C SER A 265 14.15 29.15 -18.45
N LYS A 266 14.97 28.34 -19.12
CA LYS A 266 14.51 27.18 -19.90
C LYS A 266 13.88 26.10 -19.03
N TYR A 267 14.46 25.84 -17.87
CA TYR A 267 13.87 24.92 -16.89
C TYR A 267 12.53 25.43 -16.37
N ILE A 268 12.40 26.72 -16.06
CA ILE A 268 11.14 27.30 -15.60
C ILE A 268 10.07 27.16 -16.69
N GLU A 269 10.40 27.48 -17.94
CA GLU A 269 9.51 27.31 -19.09
C GLU A 269 8.98 25.86 -19.19
N TYR A 270 9.90 24.89 -19.10
CA TYR A 270 9.56 23.47 -19.15
C TYR A 270 8.72 22.99 -17.94
N LEU A 271 9.17 23.30 -16.71
CA LEU A 271 8.51 22.87 -15.48
C LEU A 271 7.14 23.52 -15.27
N SER A 272 6.91 24.70 -15.85
CA SER A 272 5.61 25.41 -15.76
C SER A 272 4.45 24.60 -16.33
N ALA A 273 4.68 23.74 -17.32
CA ALA A 273 3.64 22.85 -17.84
C ALA A 273 3.16 21.83 -16.78
N PHE A 274 4.01 21.53 -15.79
CA PHE A 274 3.77 20.50 -14.79
C PHE A 274 3.66 21.05 -13.36
N SER A 275 3.70 22.37 -13.18
CA SER A 275 3.57 23.00 -11.89
C SER A 275 2.10 23.18 -11.49
N ILE A 276 1.83 23.29 -10.19
CA ILE A 276 0.49 23.64 -9.67
C ILE A 276 0.34 25.16 -9.57
N SER A 277 1.44 25.89 -9.36
CA SER A 277 1.49 27.34 -9.28
C SER A 277 2.49 27.92 -10.28
N SER A 278 2.41 29.22 -10.52
CA SER A 278 3.44 29.95 -11.27
C SER A 278 4.81 29.78 -10.61
N LEU A 279 5.85 29.60 -11.41
CA LEU A 279 7.23 29.42 -10.95
C LEU A 279 8.03 30.71 -11.16
N SER A 280 8.73 31.16 -10.12
CA SER A 280 9.71 32.27 -10.23
C SER A 280 11.15 31.75 -10.30
N LYS A 281 11.40 30.60 -9.66
CA LYS A 281 12.65 29.85 -9.67
C LYS A 281 12.35 28.36 -9.81
N THR A 282 13.34 27.60 -10.25
CA THR A 282 13.23 26.13 -10.37
C THR A 282 13.04 25.44 -9.00
N SER A 283 13.58 26.02 -7.92
CA SER A 283 13.37 25.55 -6.54
C SER A 283 11.90 25.55 -6.12
N ASP A 284 11.12 26.50 -6.64
CA ASP A 284 9.71 26.67 -6.31
C ASP A 284 8.85 25.49 -6.80
N PHE A 285 9.36 24.73 -7.78
CA PHE A 285 8.63 23.61 -8.35
C PHE A 285 8.35 22.53 -7.30
N ILE A 286 9.37 22.07 -6.58
CA ILE A 286 9.17 21.07 -5.53
C ILE A 286 8.49 21.68 -4.32
N GLU A 287 8.82 22.93 -3.96
CA GLU A 287 8.21 23.59 -2.81
C GLU A 287 6.69 23.75 -2.97
N SER A 288 6.23 24.16 -4.16
CA SER A 288 4.80 24.29 -4.46
C SER A 288 4.07 22.95 -4.40
N TRP A 289 4.61 21.89 -5.01
CA TRP A 289 4.06 20.53 -4.89
C TRP A 289 4.03 20.04 -3.44
N MET A 290 5.08 20.29 -2.68
CA MET A 290 5.15 19.88 -1.27
C MET A 290 4.17 20.66 -0.40
N ASN A 291 3.92 21.94 -0.70
CA ASN A 291 2.89 22.71 -0.05
C ASN A 291 1.52 22.11 -0.37
N TYR A 292 1.22 21.92 -1.65
CA TYR A 292 -0.03 21.32 -2.11
C TYR A 292 -0.33 19.97 -1.48
N ILE A 293 0.65 19.06 -1.37
CA ILE A 293 0.48 17.76 -0.72
C ILE A 293 0.12 17.89 0.77
N LYS A 294 0.60 18.94 1.44
CA LYS A 294 0.33 19.19 2.86
C LYS A 294 -1.01 19.90 3.09
N THR A 295 -1.36 20.84 2.23
CA THR A 295 -2.49 21.77 2.42
C THR A 295 -3.74 21.39 1.62
N GLY A 296 -3.58 20.64 0.52
CA GLY A 296 -4.64 20.39 -0.46
C GLY A 296 -5.02 21.61 -1.31
N LEU A 297 -4.21 22.67 -1.23
CA LEU A 297 -4.39 23.98 -1.88
C LEU A 297 -3.09 24.38 -2.56
#